data_AF-A0A922CP55-F1
#
_entry.id   AF-A0A922CP55-F1
#
_cell.length_a   1.000
_cell.length_b   1.000
_cell.length_c   1.000
_cell.angle_alpha   90.00
_cell.angle_beta   90.00
_cell.angle_gamma   90.00
#
_symmetry.space_group_name_H-M   'P 1'
#
loop_
_entity.id
_entity.type
_entity.pdbx_description
1 polymer ?
#
loop_
_entity_poly.entity_id
_entity_poly.type
_entity_poly.pdbx_seq_one_letter_code
_entity_poly.pdbx_strand_id
1 'polypeptide(L)'
;MNFFKDVFLSLLCLLGSNALPYDNEYGPDYGNEWIMFIDDKGMNHTMDFSTLPTDDRGIMFGDAYFYLYTRQNNESEILNIPDDDSPIISKNFNSSNELKVIAHGWYSGSNAEWVQNFKDIILRTEDANVIIVDWSELADNPIYPWSACSTRYVGKRTAKLLDKFSQANQLNYVHLIGHSLGAHVMGYTGMFTNVTVDRITGIKQ
;
A
#
# COMPACT_ATOMS: atom_id res chain seq x y z
N MET A 1 8.16 18.77 6.37
CA MET A 1 9.63 18.90 6.17
C MET A 1 10.45 17.64 6.49
N ASN A 2 9.96 16.67 7.29
CA ASN A 2 10.72 15.44 7.61
C ASN A 2 10.34 14.18 6.82
N PHE A 3 9.15 14.11 6.22
CA PHE A 3 8.66 12.89 5.54
C PHE A 3 9.58 12.40 4.41
N PHE A 4 10.05 13.30 3.55
CA PHE A 4 10.95 12.92 2.46
C PHE A 4 12.33 12.46 2.96
N LYS A 5 12.84 13.06 4.04
CA LYS A 5 14.07 12.59 4.66
C LYS A 5 13.88 11.22 5.28
N ASP A 6 12.73 10.90 5.87
CA ASP A 6 12.46 9.60 6.48
C ASP A 6 12.23 8.50 5.41
N VAL A 7 11.56 8.82 4.29
CA VAL A 7 11.47 7.92 3.12
C VAL A 7 12.86 7.70 2.50
N PHE A 8 13.63 8.77 2.30
CA PHE A 8 14.98 8.70 1.77
C PHE A 8 15.94 7.96 2.71
N LEU A 9 15.88 8.19 4.03
CA LEU A 9 16.66 7.45 5.03
C LEU A 9 16.22 5.98 5.15
N SER A 10 14.93 5.66 5.01
CA SER A 10 14.50 4.24 5.02
C SER A 10 14.97 3.48 3.78
N LEU A 11 14.99 4.13 2.60
CA LEU A 11 15.63 3.63 1.39
C LEU A 11 17.15 3.46 1.55
N LEU A 12 17.84 4.41 2.21
CA LEU A 12 19.28 4.34 2.51
C LEU A 12 19.63 3.33 3.61
N CYS A 13 18.82 3.18 4.65
CA CYS A 13 19.02 2.19 5.72
C CYS A 13 18.91 0.75 5.20
N LEU A 14 18.16 0.53 4.11
CA LEU A 14 18.11 -0.75 3.39
C LEU A 14 19.40 -1.05 2.60
N LEU A 15 20.30 -0.08 2.42
CA LEU A 15 21.60 -0.25 1.76
C LEU A 15 22.78 -0.39 2.74
N GLY A 16 22.49 -0.50 4.04
CA GLY A 16 23.51 -0.77 5.06
C GLY A 16 24.35 0.45 5.40
N SER A 17 24.16 0.98 6.60
CA SER A 17 24.91 2.12 7.14
C SER A 17 26.37 1.82 7.51
N ASN A 18 26.93 0.70 7.04
CA ASN A 18 28.34 0.34 7.16
C ASN A 18 28.72 -0.62 6.02
N ALA A 19 28.95 -0.11 4.82
CA ALA A 19 29.50 -0.89 3.73
C ALA A 19 30.78 -0.22 3.22
N LEU A 20 31.83 -1.04 3.09
CA LEU A 20 33.05 -0.79 2.34
C LEU A 20 32.75 -0.11 0.99
N PRO A 21 33.68 0.64 0.37
CA PRO A 21 33.41 1.35 -0.88
C PRO A 21 32.81 0.39 -1.90
N TYR A 22 31.49 0.52 -2.09
CA TYR A 22 30.73 -0.22 -3.08
C TYR A 22 30.95 0.55 -4.38
N ASP A 23 31.84 0.03 -5.23
CA ASP A 23 31.94 0.51 -6.61
C ASP A 23 30.59 0.23 -7.27
N ASN A 24 29.77 1.28 -7.39
CA ASN A 24 28.45 1.11 -7.96
C ASN A 24 28.60 0.94 -9.48
N GLU A 25 28.03 -0.15 -10.01
CA GLU A 25 28.07 -0.48 -11.44
C GLU A 25 27.20 0.44 -12.32
N TYR A 26 26.40 1.30 -11.71
CA TYR A 26 25.38 2.13 -12.36
C TYR A 26 25.83 3.56 -12.67
N GLY A 27 26.97 4.02 -12.12
CA GLY A 27 27.55 5.34 -12.35
C GLY A 27 27.40 6.31 -11.18
N PRO A 28 27.99 7.52 -11.28
CA PRO A 28 28.05 8.46 -10.16
C PRO A 28 26.67 8.77 -9.56
N ASP A 29 26.64 8.97 -8.24
CA ASP A 29 25.47 9.38 -7.45
C ASP A 29 24.28 8.39 -7.38
N TYR A 30 24.43 7.17 -7.92
CA TYR A 30 23.48 6.07 -7.68
C TYR A 30 23.40 5.72 -6.19
N GLY A 31 22.18 5.66 -5.65
CA GLY A 31 21.92 5.47 -4.23
C GLY A 31 21.96 6.75 -3.40
N ASN A 32 22.39 7.87 -3.98
CA ASN A 32 22.43 9.19 -3.34
C ASN A 32 21.45 10.17 -4.00
N GLU A 33 21.57 10.42 -5.29
CA GLU A 33 20.70 11.36 -6.02
C GLU A 33 19.69 10.64 -6.89
N TRP A 34 19.98 9.40 -7.30
CA TRP A 34 19.06 8.63 -8.13
C TRP A 34 19.17 7.13 -7.88
N ILE A 35 18.09 6.40 -8.14
CA ILE A 35 18.06 4.93 -8.06
C ILE A 35 17.25 4.40 -9.26
N MET A 36 17.63 3.25 -9.79
CA MET A 36 16.86 2.53 -10.80
C MET A 36 15.92 1.53 -10.14
N PHE A 37 14.68 1.48 -10.60
CA PHE A 37 13.66 0.55 -10.14
C PHE A 37 12.97 -0.11 -11.33
N ILE A 38 12.60 -1.38 -11.21
CA ILE A 38 11.87 -2.10 -12.27
C ILE A 38 10.41 -2.15 -11.85
N ASP A 39 9.45 -1.72 -12.66
CA ASP A 39 8.04 -1.84 -12.26
C ASP A 39 7.51 -3.29 -12.37
N ASP A 40 6.26 -3.50 -11.97
CA ASP A 40 5.61 -4.83 -12.06
C ASP A 40 5.44 -5.33 -13.52
N LYS A 41 5.73 -4.49 -14.52
CA LYS A 41 5.72 -4.83 -15.95
C LYS A 41 7.13 -5.10 -16.51
N GLY A 42 8.17 -5.04 -15.67
CA GLY A 42 9.55 -5.23 -16.09
C GLY A 42 10.19 -4.00 -16.72
N MET A 43 9.57 -2.82 -16.65
CA MET A 43 10.14 -1.58 -17.21
C MET A 43 11.05 -0.89 -16.20
N ASN A 44 12.22 -0.44 -16.67
CA ASN A 44 13.17 0.32 -15.87
C ASN A 44 12.71 1.77 -15.73
N HIS A 45 12.74 2.27 -14.50
CA HIS A 45 12.44 3.64 -14.11
C HIS A 45 13.61 4.23 -13.33
N THR A 46 14.02 5.44 -13.69
CA THR A 46 15.01 6.20 -12.91
C THR A 46 14.26 7.12 -11.97
N MET A 47 14.46 6.93 -10.67
CA MET A 47 13.96 7.81 -9.63
C MET A 47 14.99 8.89 -9.36
N ASP A 48 14.61 10.14 -9.54
CA ASP A 48 15.45 11.30 -9.20
C ASP A 48 15.04 11.85 -7.82
N PHE A 49 16.01 11.86 -6.90
CA PHE A 49 15.89 12.39 -5.53
C PHE A 49 16.61 13.73 -5.37
N SER A 50 17.29 14.24 -6.41
CA SER A 50 17.94 15.56 -6.39
C SER A 50 16.94 16.70 -6.18
N THR A 51 15.70 16.50 -6.61
CA THR A 51 14.59 17.46 -6.45
C THR A 51 13.44 16.86 -5.65
N LEU A 52 13.51 16.99 -4.32
CA LEU A 52 12.39 16.63 -3.46
C LEU A 52 11.28 17.69 -3.56
N PRO A 53 10.00 17.29 -3.70
CA PRO A 53 8.89 18.22 -3.66
C PRO A 53 8.92 19.05 -2.38
N THR A 54 9.03 20.38 -2.50
CA THR A 54 9.08 21.30 -1.36
C THR A 54 7.71 21.53 -0.72
N ASP A 55 6.63 21.14 -1.40
CA ASP A 55 5.25 21.26 -0.92
C ASP A 55 4.52 19.93 -1.07
N ASP A 56 3.97 19.43 0.03
CA ASP A 56 3.14 18.22 0.13
C ASP A 56 1.65 18.52 -0.12
N ARG A 57 1.26 19.79 -0.27
CA ARG A 57 -0.14 20.23 -0.23
C ARG A 57 -0.85 20.37 -1.58
N GLY A 58 -0.16 20.18 -2.70
CA GLY A 58 -0.63 20.72 -3.98
C GLY A 58 -1.25 19.74 -4.98
N ILE A 59 -0.76 18.50 -5.08
CA ILE A 59 -1.04 17.67 -6.26
C ILE A 59 -1.17 16.19 -5.86
N MET A 60 -2.23 15.85 -5.14
CA MET A 60 -2.73 14.46 -5.11
C MET A 60 -3.99 14.44 -5.96
N PHE A 61 -3.85 14.10 -7.24
CA PHE A 61 -5.00 13.77 -8.08
C PHE A 61 -5.25 12.28 -7.93
N GLY A 62 -6.36 11.95 -7.27
CA GLY A 62 -6.85 10.58 -7.14
C GLY A 62 -7.22 10.19 -5.72
N ASP A 63 -7.83 9.02 -5.58
CA ASP A 63 -8.24 8.46 -4.29
C ASP A 63 -7.82 6.98 -4.13
N ALA A 64 -8.13 6.41 -2.97
CA ALA A 64 -8.03 4.99 -2.70
C ALA A 64 -9.41 4.34 -2.74
N TYR A 65 -9.55 3.28 -3.52
CA TYR A 65 -10.74 2.46 -3.67
C TYR A 65 -10.54 1.10 -3.00
N PHE A 66 -11.63 0.52 -2.50
CA PHE A 66 -11.59 -0.68 -1.68
C PHE A 66 -12.50 -1.75 -2.27
N TYR A 67 -11.92 -2.89 -2.62
CA TYR A 67 -12.61 -4.00 -3.26
C TYR A 67 -12.58 -5.23 -2.37
N LEU A 68 -13.74 -5.65 -1.89
CA LEU A 68 -13.89 -6.85 -1.07
C LEU A 68 -14.16 -8.09 -1.94
N TYR A 69 -13.41 -9.13 -1.65
CA TYR A 69 -13.56 -10.47 -2.20
C TYR A 69 -13.67 -11.49 -1.05
N THR A 70 -14.59 -12.42 -1.22
CA THR A 70 -14.78 -13.61 -0.40
C THR A 70 -15.06 -14.79 -1.33
N ARG A 71 -15.18 -16.01 -0.80
CA ARG A 71 -15.60 -17.17 -1.62
C ARG A 71 -17.03 -17.07 -2.13
N GLN A 72 -17.83 -16.12 -1.62
CA GLN A 72 -19.26 -16.00 -1.96
C GLN A 72 -19.52 -15.13 -3.19
N ASN A 73 -18.57 -14.27 -3.58
CA ASN A 73 -18.74 -13.36 -4.70
C ASN A 73 -17.73 -13.64 -5.82
N ASN A 74 -18.25 -13.77 -7.05
CA ASN A 74 -17.44 -13.92 -8.25
C ASN A 74 -16.82 -12.58 -8.70
N GLU A 75 -17.42 -11.46 -8.32
CA GLU A 75 -16.98 -10.10 -8.61
C GLU A 75 -16.83 -9.31 -7.30
N SER A 76 -15.89 -8.35 -7.26
CA SER A 76 -15.64 -7.53 -6.07
C SER A 76 -16.88 -6.78 -5.60
N GLU A 77 -17.11 -6.75 -4.30
CA GLU A 77 -17.97 -5.76 -3.69
C GLU A 77 -17.18 -4.46 -3.45
N ILE A 78 -17.69 -3.34 -3.96
CA ILE A 78 -17.08 -2.02 -3.73
C ILE A 78 -17.46 -1.55 -2.33
N LEU A 79 -16.46 -1.27 -1.51
CA LEU A 79 -16.64 -0.74 -0.15
C LEU A 79 -16.51 0.78 -0.16
N ASN A 80 -17.62 1.47 0.08
CA ASN A 80 -17.64 2.92 0.20
C ASN A 80 -17.54 3.31 1.68
N ILE A 81 -16.57 4.16 2.02
CA ILE A 81 -16.44 4.73 3.36
C ILE A 81 -17.49 5.84 3.51
N PRO A 82 -18.43 5.74 4.47
CA PRO A 82 -19.39 6.81 4.73
C PRO A 82 -18.70 8.11 5.16
N ASP A 83 -19.31 9.23 4.78
CA ASP A 83 -18.85 10.57 5.18
C ASP A 83 -19.17 10.88 6.64
N ASP A 84 -20.23 10.28 7.18
CA ASP A 84 -20.70 10.43 8.56
C ASP A 84 -20.11 9.36 9.49
N ASP A 85 -20.68 9.22 10.69
CA ASP A 85 -20.27 8.24 11.69
C ASP A 85 -20.82 6.83 11.47
N SER A 86 -21.57 6.58 10.38
CA SER A 86 -22.17 5.28 10.09
C SER A 86 -21.11 4.20 9.81
N PRO A 87 -21.39 2.93 10.17
CA PRO A 87 -20.50 1.82 9.87
C PRO A 87 -20.51 1.47 8.38
N ILE A 88 -19.52 0.70 7.94
CA ILE A 88 -19.57 0.08 6.60
C ILE A 88 -20.52 -1.13 6.64
N ILE A 89 -21.45 -1.14 5.70
CA ILE A 89 -22.35 -2.27 5.47
C ILE A 89 -21.84 -3.02 4.24
N SER A 90 -21.49 -4.29 4.42
CA SER A 90 -21.11 -5.19 3.33
C SER A 90 -22.06 -6.37 3.29
N LYS A 91 -22.38 -6.82 2.08
CA LYS A 91 -23.22 -7.99 1.83
C LYS A 91 -22.45 -9.30 1.90
N ASN A 92 -21.15 -9.28 1.58
CA ASN A 92 -20.34 -10.48 1.46
C ASN A 92 -19.35 -10.67 2.63
N PHE A 93 -19.14 -9.65 3.46
CA PHE A 93 -18.24 -9.73 4.60
C PHE A 93 -18.76 -10.72 5.64
N ASN A 94 -17.88 -11.59 6.13
CA ASN A 94 -18.18 -12.54 7.18
C ASN A 94 -17.26 -12.30 8.38
N SER A 95 -17.82 -11.84 9.50
CA SER A 95 -17.08 -11.51 10.72
C SER A 95 -16.41 -12.69 11.42
N SER A 96 -16.80 -13.93 11.09
CA SER A 96 -16.13 -15.13 11.62
C SER A 96 -14.80 -15.42 10.93
N ASN A 97 -14.61 -14.89 9.72
CA ASN A 97 -13.45 -15.12 8.88
C ASN A 97 -12.34 -14.09 9.14
N GLU A 98 -11.09 -14.46 8.90
CA GLU A 98 -9.97 -13.53 8.98
C GLU A 98 -10.11 -12.38 7.98
N LEU A 99 -9.53 -11.22 8.30
CA LEU A 99 -9.46 -10.08 7.37
C LEU A 99 -8.03 -9.90 6.86
N LYS A 100 -7.85 -10.05 5.55
CA LYS A 100 -6.59 -9.76 4.87
C LYS A 100 -6.74 -8.54 3.96
N VAL A 101 -5.85 -7.58 4.10
CA VAL A 101 -5.85 -6.33 3.32
C VAL A 101 -4.59 -6.25 2.48
N ILE A 102 -4.74 -6.09 1.17
CA ILE A 102 -3.64 -6.10 0.20
C ILE A 102 -3.51 -4.71 -0.43
N ALA A 103 -2.32 -4.11 -0.38
CA ALA A 103 -2.00 -2.91 -1.15
C ALA A 103 -0.89 -3.18 -2.18
N HIS A 104 -1.13 -2.73 -3.41
CA HIS A 104 -0.14 -2.76 -4.48
C HIS A 104 0.93 -1.66 -4.32
N GLY A 105 1.96 -1.69 -5.18
CA GLY A 105 3.07 -0.76 -5.17
C GLY A 105 2.94 0.38 -6.19
N TRP A 106 4.08 1.03 -6.46
CA TRP A 106 4.25 2.05 -7.50
C TRP A 106 4.04 1.45 -8.91
N TYR A 107 3.45 2.22 -9.84
CA TYR A 107 3.14 1.75 -11.20
C TYR A 107 2.31 0.46 -11.27
N SER A 108 1.47 0.23 -10.26
CA SER A 108 0.66 -0.96 -10.10
C SER A 108 -0.80 -0.59 -9.83
N GLY A 109 -1.68 -1.59 -9.78
CA GLY A 109 -3.11 -1.41 -9.54
C GLY A 109 -3.79 -2.69 -9.09
N SER A 110 -5.06 -2.59 -8.70
CA SER A 110 -5.83 -3.74 -8.23
C SER A 110 -5.88 -4.90 -9.24
N ASN A 111 -5.91 -4.60 -10.53
CA ASN A 111 -5.99 -5.58 -11.61
C ASN A 111 -4.63 -6.17 -12.02
N ALA A 112 -3.53 -5.79 -11.37
CA ALA A 112 -2.23 -6.40 -11.64
C ALA A 112 -2.28 -7.92 -11.37
N GLU A 113 -1.65 -8.69 -12.25
CA GLU A 113 -1.73 -10.16 -12.23
C GLU A 113 -1.33 -10.74 -10.88
N TRP A 114 -0.26 -10.23 -10.27
CA TRP A 114 0.19 -10.70 -8.96
C TRP A 114 -0.83 -10.42 -7.86
N VAL A 115 -1.54 -9.30 -7.91
CA VAL A 115 -2.57 -8.93 -6.91
C VAL A 115 -3.73 -9.91 -7.01
N GLN A 116 -4.23 -10.13 -8.23
CA GLN A 116 -5.35 -11.03 -8.49
C GLN A 116 -4.98 -12.47 -8.16
N ASN A 117 -3.83 -12.95 -8.62
CA ASN A 117 -3.35 -14.30 -8.30
C ASN A 117 -3.17 -14.50 -6.79
N PHE A 118 -2.63 -13.51 -6.08
CA PHE A 118 -2.44 -13.61 -4.63
C PHE A 118 -3.77 -13.64 -3.87
N LYS A 119 -4.73 -12.77 -4.24
CA LYS A 119 -6.11 -12.82 -3.73
C LYS A 119 -6.76 -14.17 -4.01
N ASP A 120 -6.63 -14.71 -5.22
CA ASP A 120 -7.23 -16.01 -5.59
C ASP A 120 -6.61 -17.17 -4.81
N ILE A 121 -5.30 -17.14 -4.57
CA ILE A 121 -4.62 -18.15 -3.75
C ILE A 121 -5.14 -18.11 -2.31
N ILE A 122 -5.26 -16.93 -1.70
CA ILE A 122 -5.84 -16.77 -0.35
C ILE A 122 -7.25 -17.34 -0.32
N LEU A 123 -8.12 -16.90 -1.22
CA LEU A 123 -9.52 -17.34 -1.24
C LEU A 123 -9.66 -18.84 -1.54
N ARG A 124 -8.74 -19.45 -2.28
CA ARG A 124 -8.74 -20.90 -2.52
C ARG A 124 -8.30 -21.71 -1.30
N THR A 125 -7.42 -21.14 -0.46
CA THR A 125 -6.78 -21.88 0.65
C THR A 125 -7.44 -21.61 2.00
N GLU A 126 -8.06 -20.44 2.17
CA GLU A 126 -8.60 -19.97 3.44
C GLU A 126 -10.02 -19.41 3.27
N ASP A 127 -10.87 -19.56 4.30
CA ASP A 127 -12.13 -18.83 4.41
C ASP A 127 -11.82 -17.43 4.98
N ALA A 128 -11.48 -16.49 4.09
CA ALA A 128 -11.04 -15.15 4.44
C ALA A 128 -11.89 -14.07 3.77
N ASN A 129 -11.91 -12.89 4.39
CA ASN A 129 -12.28 -11.64 3.75
C ASN A 129 -11.01 -11.01 3.17
N VAL A 130 -10.98 -10.75 1.87
CA VAL A 130 -9.82 -10.13 1.20
C VAL A 130 -10.22 -8.76 0.68
N ILE A 131 -9.60 -7.70 1.19
CA ILE A 131 -9.78 -6.34 0.70
C ILE A 131 -8.54 -5.95 -0.11
N ILE A 132 -8.74 -5.61 -1.39
CA ILE A 132 -7.70 -4.98 -2.20
C ILE A 132 -7.86 -3.46 -2.09
N VAL A 133 -6.78 -2.78 -1.73
CA VAL A 133 -6.64 -1.32 -1.74
C VAL A 133 -6.08 -0.90 -3.10
N ASP A 134 -6.94 -0.35 -3.93
CA ASP A 134 -6.56 0.24 -5.21
C ASP A 134 -6.28 1.73 -5.03
N TRP A 135 -5.02 2.10 -5.16
CA TRP A 135 -4.57 3.48 -5.13
C TRP A 135 -3.80 3.80 -6.41
N SER A 136 -4.13 3.13 -7.52
CA SER A 136 -3.49 3.28 -8.83
C SER A 136 -3.47 4.72 -9.33
N GLU A 137 -4.53 5.51 -9.09
CA GLU A 137 -4.55 6.93 -9.45
C GLU A 137 -3.42 7.74 -8.80
N LEU A 138 -2.99 7.34 -7.60
CA LEU A 138 -1.91 7.96 -6.85
C LEU A 138 -0.54 7.27 -7.07
N ALA A 139 -0.57 6.00 -7.45
CA ALA A 139 0.62 5.16 -7.66
C ALA A 139 1.16 5.20 -9.10
N ASP A 140 0.32 5.52 -10.08
CA ASP A 140 0.69 5.66 -11.50
C ASP A 140 1.22 7.08 -11.76
N ASN A 141 2.32 7.42 -11.09
CA ASN A 141 2.94 8.74 -11.19
C ASN A 141 4.44 8.61 -11.46
N PRO A 142 4.98 9.21 -12.55
CA PRO A 142 6.41 9.13 -12.86
C PRO A 142 7.29 9.79 -11.79
N ILE A 143 6.74 10.72 -11.01
CA ILE A 143 7.47 11.38 -9.93
C ILE A 143 7.28 10.55 -8.67
N TYR A 144 8.18 9.57 -8.47
CA TYR A 144 8.17 8.66 -7.31
C TYR A 144 7.96 9.35 -5.96
N PRO A 145 8.63 10.50 -5.65
CA PRO A 145 8.38 11.21 -4.41
C PRO A 145 6.91 11.56 -4.15
N TRP A 146 6.11 11.83 -5.19
CA TRP A 146 4.68 12.10 -5.05
C TRP A 146 3.90 10.85 -4.67
N SER A 147 4.12 9.72 -5.35
CA SER A 147 3.49 8.43 -4.96
C SER A 147 3.91 8.00 -3.55
N ALA A 148 5.17 8.22 -3.18
CA ALA A 148 5.66 7.94 -1.83
C ALA A 148 4.92 8.80 -0.79
N CYS A 149 4.71 10.09 -1.04
CA CYS A 149 3.88 10.96 -0.18
C CYS A 149 2.43 10.49 -0.06
N SER A 150 1.84 10.01 -1.16
CA SER A 150 0.47 9.51 -1.19
C SER A 150 0.25 8.31 -0.28
N THR A 151 1.28 7.52 0.02
CA THR A 151 1.16 6.35 0.92
C THR A 151 0.56 6.71 2.28
N ARG A 152 0.85 7.89 2.81
CA ARG A 152 0.30 8.37 4.09
C ARG A 152 -1.20 8.67 3.99
N TYR A 153 -1.63 9.28 2.88
CA TYR A 153 -3.04 9.54 2.61
C TYR A 153 -3.82 8.23 2.46
N VAL A 154 -3.32 7.32 1.64
CA VAL A 154 -3.93 5.99 1.39
C VAL A 154 -3.99 5.17 2.68
N GLY A 155 -2.93 5.20 3.50
CA GLY A 155 -2.90 4.53 4.80
C GLY A 155 -3.96 5.08 5.77
N LYS A 156 -4.16 6.40 5.81
CA LYS A 156 -5.25 7.01 6.61
C LYS A 156 -6.65 6.60 6.11
N ARG A 157 -6.86 6.56 4.79
CA ARG A 157 -8.13 6.12 4.20
C ARG A 157 -8.41 4.66 4.55
N THR A 158 -7.40 3.81 4.43
CA THR A 158 -7.50 2.38 4.79
C THR A 158 -7.74 2.19 6.29
N ALA A 159 -7.08 2.96 7.16
CA ALA A 159 -7.36 2.96 8.59
C ALA A 159 -8.81 3.37 8.91
N LYS A 160 -9.32 4.42 8.26
CA LYS A 160 -10.72 4.85 8.39
C LYS A 160 -11.68 3.72 7.96
N LEU A 161 -11.36 3.00 6.88
CA LEU A 161 -12.14 1.82 6.45
C LEU A 161 -12.20 0.76 7.55
N LEU A 162 -11.07 0.38 8.14
CA LEU A 162 -10.99 -0.64 9.20
C LEU A 162 -11.78 -0.22 10.45
N ASP A 163 -11.60 1.02 10.89
CA ASP A 163 -12.31 1.56 12.05
C ASP A 163 -13.82 1.53 11.83
N LYS A 164 -14.29 1.93 10.64
CA LYS A 164 -15.71 1.89 10.25
C LYS A 164 -16.27 0.47 10.15
N PHE A 165 -15.47 -0.47 9.67
CA PHE A 165 -15.85 -1.89 9.66
C PHE A 165 -16.03 -2.44 11.07
N SER A 166 -15.12 -2.05 11.98
CA SER A 166 -15.11 -2.51 13.37
C SER A 166 -16.31 -2.03 14.20
N GLN A 167 -17.00 -0.98 13.75
CA GLN A 167 -18.20 -0.46 14.41
C GLN A 167 -19.40 -1.40 14.30
N ALA A 168 -19.52 -2.14 13.18
CA ALA A 168 -20.61 -3.09 12.96
C ALA A 168 -20.17 -4.56 13.10
N ASN A 169 -18.86 -4.83 13.05
CA ASN A 169 -18.34 -6.18 13.00
C ASN A 169 -17.16 -6.35 13.95
N GLN A 170 -17.08 -7.48 14.63
CA GLN A 170 -15.82 -7.90 15.21
C GLN A 170 -14.88 -8.31 14.07
N LEU A 171 -13.69 -7.71 14.03
CA LEU A 171 -12.64 -8.08 13.08
C LEU A 171 -11.79 -9.18 13.72
N ASN A 172 -11.92 -10.39 13.19
CA ASN A 172 -11.09 -11.52 13.59
C ASN A 172 -9.79 -11.50 12.76
N TYR A 173 -8.64 -11.53 13.43
CA TYR A 173 -7.29 -11.55 12.84
C TYR A 173 -7.08 -10.65 11.62
N VAL A 174 -6.54 -9.45 11.84
CA VAL A 174 -6.26 -8.47 10.78
C VAL A 174 -4.83 -8.60 10.28
N HIS A 175 -4.68 -9.03 9.02
CA HIS A 175 -3.40 -9.15 8.33
C HIS A 175 -3.28 -8.12 7.21
N LEU A 176 -2.38 -7.17 7.40
CA LEU A 176 -2.03 -6.16 6.40
C LEU A 176 -0.86 -6.64 5.53
N ILE A 177 -1.02 -6.59 4.21
CA ILE A 177 -0.05 -7.07 3.24
C ILE A 177 0.21 -5.97 2.22
N GLY A 178 1.47 -5.57 2.07
CA GLY A 178 1.85 -4.51 1.15
C GLY A 178 3.05 -4.88 0.31
N HIS A 179 2.96 -4.68 -1.01
CA HIS A 179 4.08 -4.85 -1.93
C HIS A 179 4.74 -3.51 -2.25
N SER A 180 6.06 -3.42 -2.21
CA SER A 180 6.81 -2.19 -2.52
C SER A 180 6.28 -0.98 -1.70
N LEU A 181 5.88 0.13 -2.34
CA LEU A 181 5.26 1.28 -1.65
C LEU A 181 3.98 0.92 -0.87
N GLY A 182 3.27 -0.15 -1.26
CA GLY A 182 2.12 -0.68 -0.52
C GLY A 182 2.48 -1.14 0.91
N ALA A 183 3.74 -1.52 1.16
CA ALA A 183 4.19 -1.83 2.52
C ALA A 183 4.15 -0.60 3.44
N HIS A 184 4.50 0.58 2.91
CA HIS A 184 4.37 1.84 3.64
C HIS A 184 2.91 2.25 3.83
N VAL A 185 2.04 2.00 2.84
CA VAL A 185 0.58 2.16 3.02
C VAL A 185 0.12 1.36 4.24
N MET A 186 0.50 0.09 4.34
CA MET A 186 0.12 -0.78 5.46
C MET A 186 0.74 -0.35 6.80
N GLY A 187 1.98 0.14 6.79
CA GLY A 187 2.59 0.75 7.98
C GLY A 187 1.79 1.95 8.49
N TYR A 188 1.37 2.85 7.60
CA TYR A 188 0.51 3.97 7.96
C TYR A 188 -0.89 3.53 8.39
N THR A 189 -1.48 2.53 7.73
CA THR A 189 -2.76 1.94 8.13
C THR A 189 -2.69 1.47 9.59
N GLY A 190 -1.69 0.66 9.93
CA GLY A 190 -1.50 0.17 11.31
C GLY A 190 -1.20 1.28 12.32
N MET A 191 -0.55 2.37 11.90
CA MET A 191 -0.31 3.53 12.75
C MET A 191 -1.59 4.33 13.07
N PHE A 192 -2.52 4.44 12.12
CA PHE A 192 -3.68 5.34 12.24
C PHE A 192 -4.98 4.64 12.67
N THR A 193 -5.09 3.33 12.48
CA THR A 193 -6.30 2.59 12.86
C THR A 193 -6.39 2.40 14.38
N ASN A 194 -7.61 2.38 14.89
CA ASN A 194 -7.91 1.99 16.26
C ASN A 194 -8.12 0.47 16.40
N VAL A 195 -8.18 -0.25 15.29
CA VAL A 195 -8.27 -1.71 15.26
C VAL A 195 -6.93 -2.33 15.62
N THR A 196 -6.96 -3.42 16.38
CA THR A 196 -5.73 -4.20 16.62
C THR A 196 -5.33 -4.91 15.32
N VAL A 197 -4.14 -4.58 14.83
CA VAL A 197 -3.54 -5.25 13.67
C VAL A 197 -2.65 -6.39 14.16
N ASP A 198 -3.03 -7.62 13.84
CA ASP A 198 -2.32 -8.83 14.29
C ASP A 198 -1.01 -9.04 13.53
N ARG A 199 -0.97 -8.67 12.24
CA ARG A 199 0.20 -8.88 11.40
C ARG A 199 0.31 -7.85 10.28
N ILE A 200 1.55 -7.41 10.02
CA ILE A 200 1.91 -6.66 8.82
C ILE A 200 2.97 -7.46 8.04
N THR A 201 2.84 -7.57 6.73
CA THR A 201 3.83 -8.20 5.85
C THR A 201 4.18 -7.26 4.71
N GLY A 202 5.43 -6.81 4.68
CA GLY A 202 6.01 -6.06 3.56
C GLY A 202 6.70 -7.01 2.60
N ILE A 203 6.33 -6.95 1.32
CA ILE A 203 6.93 -7.75 0.25
C ILE A 203 7.83 -6.83 -0.58
N LYS A 204 9.11 -7.17 -0.64
CA LYS A 204 10.08 -6.50 -1.51
C LYS A 204 10.02 -7.14 -2.90
N GLN A 205 10.25 -6.30 -3.91
CA GLN A 205 10.46 -6.71 -5.30
C GLN A 205 11.80 -7.45 -5.47
#